data_AF-A0A316D590-F1
#
_entry.id   AF-A0A316D590-F1
#
_cell.length_a   1.000
_cell.length_b   1.000
_cell.length_c   1.000
_cell.angle_alpha   90.00
_cell.angle_beta   90.00
_cell.angle_gamma   90.00
#
_symmetry.space_group_name_H-M   'P 1'
#
loop_
_entity.id
_entity.type
_entity.pdbx_description
1 polymer ?
#
loop_
_entity_poly.entity_id
_entity_poly.type
_entity_poly.pdbx_seq_one_letter_code
_entity_poly.pdbx_strand_id
1 'polypeptide(L)'
;MPTPILGQPEATAFQLRNYLHQVNPSAPDYSTWYLTIGRKYGVRGDIAFCQSLLETNYWRFGNLVLPEQNNFAGIGAVGGAERGNVFPTPQAGIEAQIQHLYAYSSSLPLPANTVQIDPRFGLVTRGIAPAFENLSGRWASDANYGAKIIGIYKDLIATQGALNPPTTGGGTTAPSTGTGQPTSGTGTTPATPTPPVAPVPVNQRFADIDANAWYTPYVQRIVDLGIMRGEEDNRFHPNDTATRAELVAALYQLYQTLQKNQT
;
A
#
# COMPACT_ATOMS: atom_id res chain seq x y z
N MET A 1 4.86 23.62 12.88
CA MET A 1 3.50 23.31 12.38
C MET A 1 3.15 21.92 12.89
N PRO A 2 1.93 21.68 13.41
CA PRO A 2 1.42 20.33 13.64
C PRO A 2 1.33 19.56 12.32
N THR A 3 1.45 18.24 12.38
CA THR A 3 1.49 17.34 11.23
C THR A 3 0.09 16.81 10.92
N PRO A 4 -0.56 17.24 9.82
CA PRO A 4 -1.96 16.89 9.55
C PRO A 4 -2.19 15.38 9.41
N ILE A 5 -3.33 14.89 9.90
CA ILE A 5 -3.79 13.52 9.66
C ILE A 5 -4.31 13.36 8.22
N LEU A 6 -4.95 14.40 7.68
CA LEU A 6 -5.41 14.43 6.30
C LEU A 6 -4.30 14.97 5.37
N GLY A 7 -4.02 14.26 4.28
CA GLY A 7 -3.00 14.64 3.30
C GLY A 7 -2.55 13.46 2.44
N GLN A 8 -1.71 13.75 1.45
CA GLN A 8 -1.04 12.72 0.66
C GLN A 8 0.18 12.18 1.42
N PRO A 9 0.44 10.85 1.38
CA PRO A 9 1.65 10.28 1.98
C PRO A 9 2.91 10.75 1.25
N GLU A 10 3.96 11.01 2.00
CA GLU A 10 5.30 11.35 1.49
C GLU A 10 6.16 10.09 1.33
N ALA A 11 6.03 9.12 2.26
CA ALA A 11 6.78 7.87 2.19
C ALA A 11 6.14 6.85 1.24
N THR A 12 6.99 6.11 0.52
CA THR A 12 6.62 4.99 -0.36
C THR A 12 6.54 3.67 0.42
N ALA A 13 5.80 2.68 -0.13
CA ALA A 13 5.65 1.36 0.50
C ALA A 13 7.01 0.67 0.75
N PHE A 14 7.98 0.82 -0.16
CA PHE A 14 9.33 0.28 -0.01
C PHE A 14 10.07 0.88 1.20
N GLN A 15 9.91 2.18 1.44
CA GLN A 15 10.54 2.86 2.57
C GLN A 15 9.89 2.46 3.90
N LEU A 16 8.55 2.36 3.94
CA LEU A 16 7.81 1.86 5.09
C LEU A 16 8.24 0.42 5.46
N ARG A 17 8.27 -0.48 4.47
CA ARG A 17 8.72 -1.87 4.60
C ARG A 17 10.16 -1.96 5.09
N ASN A 18 11.09 -1.23 4.48
CA ASN A 18 12.50 -1.33 4.84
C ASN A 18 12.77 -0.84 6.26
N TYR A 19 12.14 0.26 6.67
CA TYR A 19 12.27 0.77 8.04
C TYR A 19 11.75 -0.24 9.07
N LEU A 20 10.61 -0.89 8.78
CA LEU A 20 10.14 -2.03 9.55
C LEU A 20 11.19 -3.15 9.59
N HIS A 21 11.61 -3.68 8.44
CA HIS A 21 12.43 -4.88 8.37
C HIS A 21 13.85 -4.70 8.93
N GLN A 22 14.33 -3.46 9.09
CA GLN A 22 15.52 -3.16 9.91
C GLN A 22 15.34 -3.47 11.41
N VAL A 23 14.11 -3.31 11.93
CA VAL A 23 13.77 -3.52 13.34
C VAL A 23 13.21 -4.92 13.58
N ASN A 24 12.25 -5.36 12.77
CA ASN A 24 11.64 -6.69 12.85
C ASN A 24 11.66 -7.39 11.47
N PRO A 25 12.76 -8.11 11.13
CA PRO A 25 12.94 -8.73 9.81
C PRO A 25 11.89 -9.78 9.42
N SER A 26 11.20 -10.38 10.39
CA SER A 26 10.18 -11.41 10.17
C SER A 26 8.74 -10.87 10.15
N ALA A 27 8.55 -9.55 10.27
CA ALA A 27 7.22 -8.95 10.25
C ALA A 27 6.56 -9.09 8.85
N PRO A 28 5.25 -9.37 8.77
CA PRO A 28 4.51 -9.31 7.53
C PRO A 28 4.47 -7.86 7.00
N ASP A 29 4.56 -7.69 5.67
CA ASP A 29 4.52 -6.37 5.04
C ASP A 29 3.09 -5.94 4.71
N TYR A 30 2.61 -4.90 5.40
CA TYR A 30 1.31 -4.27 5.15
C TYR A 30 1.43 -2.83 4.63
N SER A 31 2.64 -2.39 4.26
CA SER A 31 2.95 -0.99 3.88
C SER A 31 2.04 -0.47 2.75
N THR A 32 1.79 -1.30 1.74
CA THR A 32 0.95 -0.94 0.59
C THR A 32 -0.52 -0.78 0.99
N TRP A 33 -1.04 -1.55 1.96
CA TRP A 33 -2.41 -1.40 2.46
C TRP A 33 -2.58 -0.09 3.23
N TYR A 34 -1.62 0.28 4.09
CA TYR A 34 -1.63 1.59 4.75
C TYR A 34 -1.73 2.75 3.75
N LEU A 35 -0.94 2.73 2.68
CA LEU A 35 -0.95 3.78 1.66
C LEU A 35 -2.23 3.78 0.80
N THR A 36 -2.70 2.61 0.35
CA THR A 36 -3.88 2.51 -0.52
C THR A 36 -5.18 2.79 0.22
N ILE A 37 -5.35 2.25 1.43
CA ILE A 37 -6.49 2.53 2.30
C ILE A 37 -6.44 3.98 2.77
N GLY A 38 -5.28 4.50 3.22
CA GLY A 38 -5.12 5.91 3.60
C GLY A 38 -5.63 6.87 2.53
N ARG A 39 -5.23 6.65 1.27
CA ARG A 39 -5.71 7.45 0.11
C ARG A 39 -7.23 7.43 -0.08
N LYS A 40 -7.91 6.31 0.19
CA LYS A 40 -9.38 6.19 0.12
C LYS A 40 -10.10 7.19 1.03
N TYR A 41 -9.49 7.51 2.18
CA TYR A 41 -10.01 8.46 3.18
C TYR A 41 -9.30 9.82 3.17
N GLY A 42 -8.31 10.02 2.29
CA GLY A 42 -7.44 11.20 2.33
C GLY A 42 -6.55 11.29 3.58
N VAL A 43 -6.31 10.18 4.26
CA VAL A 43 -5.48 10.07 5.48
C VAL A 43 -4.04 9.74 5.12
N ARG A 44 -3.08 10.33 5.86
CA ARG A 44 -1.64 10.04 5.83
C ARG A 44 -1.34 8.61 6.29
N GLY A 45 -1.52 7.67 5.36
CA GLY A 45 -1.29 6.23 5.59
C GLY A 45 0.14 5.89 6.02
N ASP A 46 1.13 6.67 5.58
CA ASP A 46 2.53 6.58 5.99
C ASP A 46 2.76 6.89 7.47
N ILE A 47 2.05 7.89 8.01
CA ILE A 47 2.14 8.23 9.44
C ILE A 47 1.24 7.30 10.28
N ALA A 48 0.10 6.85 9.73
CA ALA A 48 -0.71 5.80 10.34
C ALA A 48 0.06 4.46 10.46
N PHE A 49 0.91 4.13 9.49
CA PHE A 49 1.87 3.03 9.58
C PHE A 49 2.82 3.25 10.77
N CYS A 50 3.43 4.44 10.90
CA CYS A 50 4.30 4.78 12.04
C CYS A 50 3.58 4.67 13.39
N GLN A 51 2.30 5.06 13.49
CA GLN A 51 1.46 4.84 14.66
C GLN A 51 1.33 3.34 14.98
N SER A 52 1.11 2.48 13.98
CA SER A 52 1.03 1.03 14.20
C SER A 52 2.34 0.41 14.69
N LEU A 53 3.51 0.95 14.30
CA LEU A 53 4.80 0.51 14.83
C LEU A 53 4.89 0.74 16.35
N LEU A 54 4.42 1.90 16.82
CA LEU A 54 4.38 2.27 18.23
C LEU A 54 3.43 1.35 19.02
N GLU A 55 2.21 1.15 18.50
CA GLU A 55 1.14 0.37 19.15
C GLU A 55 1.46 -1.13 19.24
N THR A 56 2.09 -1.68 18.20
CA THR A 56 2.36 -3.13 18.09
C THR A 56 3.79 -3.53 18.42
N ASN A 57 4.63 -2.60 18.89
CA ASN A 57 6.09 -2.83 19.03
C ASN A 57 6.70 -3.41 17.73
N TYR A 58 6.44 -2.75 16.60
CA TYR A 58 6.88 -3.15 15.26
C TYR A 58 6.39 -4.56 14.85
N TRP A 59 5.08 -4.83 14.99
CA TRP A 59 4.44 -6.14 14.79
C TRP A 59 5.00 -7.31 15.62
N ARG A 60 5.70 -7.03 16.73
CA ARG A 60 6.02 -8.09 17.71
C ARG A 60 4.83 -8.41 18.62
N PHE A 61 3.97 -7.41 18.84
CA PHE A 61 2.91 -7.40 19.86
C PHE A 61 3.50 -7.65 21.27
N GLY A 62 2.67 -7.75 22.32
CA GLY A 62 3.19 -8.12 23.65
C GLY A 62 2.51 -7.56 24.90
N ASN A 63 1.51 -6.67 24.78
CA ASN A 63 0.79 -6.10 25.94
C ASN A 63 -0.68 -6.56 26.00
N LEU A 64 -1.59 -5.79 25.39
CA LEU A 64 -3.05 -6.01 25.50
C LEU A 64 -3.68 -6.64 24.25
N VAL A 65 -3.02 -6.51 23.10
CA VAL A 65 -3.51 -6.96 21.79
C VAL A 65 -2.57 -8.03 21.25
N LEU A 66 -3.14 -9.16 20.82
CA LEU A 66 -2.45 -10.28 20.18
C LEU A 66 -2.39 -10.11 18.65
N PRO A 67 -1.40 -10.71 17.95
CA PRO A 67 -1.29 -10.63 16.49
C PRO A 67 -2.57 -11.02 15.75
N GLU A 68 -3.25 -12.06 16.23
CA GLU A 68 -4.45 -12.65 15.62
C GLU A 68 -5.67 -11.71 15.66
N GLN A 69 -5.62 -10.66 16.48
CA GLN A 69 -6.69 -9.67 16.56
C GLN A 69 -6.70 -8.70 15.37
N ASN A 70 -5.63 -8.65 14.57
CA ASN A 70 -5.43 -7.69 13.48
C ASN A 70 -5.62 -6.22 13.90
N ASN A 71 -5.50 -5.90 15.19
CA ASN A 71 -5.79 -4.58 15.74
C ASN A 71 -4.49 -3.79 15.92
N PHE A 72 -3.98 -3.25 14.82
CA PHE A 72 -2.67 -2.59 14.77
C PHE A 72 -2.61 -1.22 15.45
N ALA A 73 -3.71 -0.76 16.08
CA ALA A 73 -3.81 0.60 16.60
C ALA A 73 -4.46 0.69 18.00
N GLY A 74 -4.55 -0.42 18.72
CA GLY A 74 -5.08 -0.47 20.08
C GLY A 74 -6.58 -0.11 20.18
N ILE A 75 -7.36 -0.23 19.10
CA ILE A 75 -8.76 0.20 19.06
C ILE A 75 -9.54 -0.55 20.15
N GLY A 76 -10.10 0.19 21.11
CA GLY A 76 -10.85 -0.35 22.24
C GLY A 76 -10.01 -0.99 23.36
N ALA A 77 -8.68 -0.99 23.28
CA ALA A 77 -7.82 -1.56 24.33
C ALA A 77 -7.66 -0.57 25.51
N VAL A 78 -8.72 -0.38 26.30
CA VAL A 78 -8.79 0.62 27.38
C VAL A 78 -8.10 0.19 28.69
N GLY A 79 -7.43 -0.97 28.70
CA GLY A 79 -6.71 -1.52 29.84
C GLY A 79 -7.54 -2.51 30.67
N GLY A 80 -6.86 -3.29 31.53
CA GLY A 80 -7.50 -4.34 32.32
C GLY A 80 -7.84 -5.58 31.50
N ALA A 81 -9.07 -6.09 31.62
CA ALA A 81 -9.52 -7.30 30.93
C ALA A 81 -9.96 -7.06 29.47
N GLU A 82 -10.18 -5.82 29.05
CA GLU A 82 -10.60 -5.50 27.68
C GLU A 82 -9.41 -5.48 26.72
N ARG A 83 -9.24 -6.59 25.99
CA ARG A 83 -8.17 -6.83 25.00
C ARG A 83 -8.32 -6.02 23.70
N GLY A 84 -9.23 -5.05 23.66
CA GLY A 84 -9.59 -4.30 22.46
C GLY A 84 -10.34 -5.11 21.41
N ASN A 85 -10.66 -4.42 20.31
CA ASN A 85 -11.42 -5.00 19.20
C ASN A 85 -10.61 -6.06 18.43
N VAL A 86 -11.33 -6.93 17.71
CA VAL A 86 -10.81 -7.98 16.84
C VAL A 86 -11.32 -7.73 15.43
N PHE A 87 -10.44 -7.78 14.44
CA PHE A 87 -10.78 -7.60 13.03
C PHE A 87 -10.51 -8.89 12.24
N PRO A 88 -11.38 -9.26 11.29
CA PRO A 88 -11.32 -10.57 10.62
C PRO A 88 -10.10 -10.73 9.69
N THR A 89 -9.51 -9.62 9.23
CA THR A 89 -8.32 -9.62 8.38
C THR A 89 -7.41 -8.44 8.74
N PRO A 90 -6.10 -8.50 8.40
CA PRO A 90 -5.22 -7.36 8.53
C PRO A 90 -5.76 -6.10 7.81
N GLN A 91 -6.28 -6.27 6.60
CA GLN A 91 -6.86 -5.18 5.81
C GLN A 91 -8.03 -4.49 6.55
N ALA A 92 -8.92 -5.26 7.19
CA ALA A 92 -10.02 -4.71 7.97
C ALA A 92 -9.52 -3.94 9.21
N GLY A 93 -8.48 -4.43 9.88
CA GLY A 93 -7.87 -3.73 11.01
C GLY A 93 -7.18 -2.42 10.64
N ILE A 94 -6.49 -2.40 9.50
CA ILE A 94 -5.88 -1.17 8.94
C ILE A 94 -6.99 -0.18 8.52
N GLU A 95 -8.06 -0.65 7.86
CA GLU A 95 -9.19 0.21 7.49
C GLU A 95 -9.94 0.75 8.71
N ALA A 96 -10.05 -0.01 9.80
CA ALA A 96 -10.56 0.49 11.08
C ALA A 96 -9.67 1.58 11.69
N GLN A 97 -8.33 1.42 11.70
CA GLN A 97 -7.41 2.46 12.17
C GLN A 97 -7.54 3.74 11.32
N ILE A 98 -7.56 3.60 10.00
CA ILE A 98 -7.69 4.75 9.09
C ILE A 98 -9.05 5.45 9.27
N GLN A 99 -10.14 4.70 9.49
CA GLN A 99 -11.44 5.28 9.84
C GLN A 99 -11.42 5.99 11.20
N HIS A 100 -10.75 5.46 12.22
CA HIS A 100 -10.65 6.12 13.52
C HIS A 100 -9.85 7.43 13.43
N LEU A 101 -8.74 7.44 12.68
CA LEU A 101 -7.99 8.66 12.34
C LEU A 101 -8.83 9.67 11.53
N TYR A 102 -9.62 9.18 10.56
CA TYR A 102 -10.56 10.01 9.82
C TYR A 102 -11.66 10.59 10.74
N ALA A 103 -12.11 9.83 11.74
CA ALA A 103 -13.09 10.29 12.70
C ALA A 103 -12.55 11.47 13.53
N TYR A 104 -11.32 11.34 14.02
CA TYR A 104 -10.61 12.37 14.78
C TYR A 104 -10.35 13.64 13.96
N SER A 105 -10.05 13.51 12.67
CA SER A 105 -9.58 14.63 11.83
C SER A 105 -10.63 15.28 10.93
N SER A 106 -11.78 14.64 10.72
CA SER A 106 -12.83 15.09 9.80
C SER A 106 -14.22 14.99 10.43
N SER A 107 -15.11 15.93 10.09
CA SER A 107 -16.56 15.88 10.34
C SER A 107 -17.38 15.39 9.15
N LEU A 108 -16.75 15.16 8.00
CA LEU A 108 -17.42 14.67 6.79
C LEU A 108 -17.92 13.22 6.96
N PRO A 109 -18.95 12.80 6.20
CA PRO A 109 -19.32 11.39 6.11
C PRO A 109 -18.14 10.55 5.60
N LEU A 110 -18.17 9.24 5.86
CA LEU A 110 -17.21 8.32 5.24
C LEU A 110 -17.28 8.45 3.70
N PRO A 111 -16.14 8.34 2.98
CA PRO A 111 -16.12 8.41 1.52
C PRO A 111 -17.11 7.46 0.84
N ALA A 112 -17.64 7.84 -0.32
CA ALA A 112 -18.54 6.98 -1.09
C ALA A 112 -17.88 5.63 -1.39
N ASN A 113 -18.68 4.55 -1.40
CA ASN A 113 -18.21 3.17 -1.59
C ASN A 113 -17.23 2.67 -0.50
N THR A 114 -17.27 3.26 0.70
CA THR A 114 -16.74 2.67 1.93
C THR A 114 -17.86 2.02 2.74
N VAL A 115 -17.48 1.12 3.65
CA VAL A 115 -18.36 0.63 4.72
C VAL A 115 -17.66 0.90 6.06
N GLN A 116 -18.41 1.18 7.13
CA GLN A 116 -17.81 1.37 8.45
C GLN A 116 -17.28 0.04 8.98
N ILE A 117 -15.98 -0.02 9.24
CA ILE A 117 -15.27 -1.15 9.86
C ILE A 117 -14.91 -0.82 11.31
N ASP A 118 -14.61 0.44 11.63
CA ASP A 118 -14.35 0.88 12.99
C ASP A 118 -15.65 0.86 13.84
N PRO A 119 -15.76 -0.02 14.86
CA PRO A 119 -16.94 -0.09 15.71
C PRO A 119 -17.03 1.12 16.68
N ARG A 120 -15.95 1.89 16.84
CA ARG A 120 -15.87 3.07 17.72
C ARG A 120 -16.00 4.38 16.95
N PHE A 121 -16.24 4.34 15.64
CA PHE A 121 -16.28 5.53 14.77
C PHE A 121 -17.28 6.60 15.26
N GLY A 122 -18.45 6.17 15.71
CA GLY A 122 -19.49 7.05 16.27
C GLY A 122 -19.24 7.54 17.70
N LEU A 123 -18.21 7.03 18.40
CA LEU A 123 -17.83 7.46 19.75
C LEU A 123 -16.83 8.63 19.76
N VAL A 124 -16.22 8.94 18.61
CA VAL A 124 -15.27 10.05 18.47
C VAL A 124 -16.04 11.35 18.22
N THR A 125 -15.80 12.38 19.03
CA THR A 125 -16.19 13.75 18.69
C THR A 125 -15.50 14.15 17.40
N ARG A 126 -16.27 14.20 16.31
CA ARG A 126 -15.73 14.28 14.96
C ARG A 126 -14.94 15.57 14.71
N GLY A 127 -13.74 15.45 14.14
CA GLY A 127 -12.85 16.59 13.83
C GLY A 127 -12.10 17.21 15.03
N ILE A 128 -12.14 16.60 16.22
CA ILE A 128 -11.53 17.14 17.45
C ILE A 128 -9.98 17.13 17.47
N ALA A 129 -9.34 16.40 16.57
CA ALA A 129 -7.89 16.25 16.47
C ALA A 129 -7.44 16.18 14.99
N PRO A 130 -7.21 17.32 14.32
CA PRO A 130 -6.83 17.37 12.90
C PRO A 130 -5.37 16.96 12.61
N ALA A 131 -4.48 16.97 13.60
CA ALA A 131 -3.07 16.60 13.47
C ALA A 131 -2.68 15.45 14.41
N PHE A 132 -1.63 14.68 14.07
CA PHE A 132 -1.19 13.52 14.86
C PHE A 132 -0.74 13.92 16.28
N GLU A 133 -0.18 15.11 16.46
CA GLU A 133 0.18 15.65 17.77
C GLU A 133 -1.05 15.92 18.66
N ASN A 134 -2.24 16.08 18.07
CA ASN A 134 -3.49 16.24 18.82
C ASN A 134 -4.09 14.92 19.33
N LEU A 135 -3.51 13.77 18.97
CA LEU A 135 -3.93 12.45 19.48
C LEU A 135 -3.47 12.19 20.92
N SER A 136 -2.45 12.91 21.40
CA SER A 136 -2.03 12.90 22.80
C SER A 136 -3.16 13.27 23.76
N GLY A 137 -3.38 12.45 24.78
CA GLY A 137 -4.49 12.60 25.74
C GLY A 137 -5.88 12.33 25.15
N ARG A 138 -5.98 11.83 23.91
CA ARG A 138 -7.27 11.52 23.23
C ARG A 138 -7.33 10.08 22.75
N TRP A 139 -6.36 9.67 21.94
CA TRP A 139 -6.20 8.29 21.48
C TRP A 139 -5.58 7.43 22.59
N ALA A 140 -4.49 7.93 23.17
CA ALA A 140 -3.84 7.35 24.34
C ALA A 140 -3.75 8.40 25.45
N SER A 141 -3.71 7.96 26.71
CA SER A 141 -3.55 8.84 27.88
C SER A 141 -2.15 9.48 27.97
N ASP A 142 -1.17 8.97 27.23
CA ASP A 142 0.18 9.53 27.15
C ASP A 142 0.19 10.91 26.48
N ALA A 143 0.65 11.93 27.22
CA ALA A 143 0.79 13.30 26.74
C ALA A 143 1.80 13.43 25.58
N ASN A 144 2.74 12.49 25.45
CA ASN A 144 3.76 12.49 24.39
C ASN A 144 3.42 11.56 23.22
N TYR A 145 2.24 10.94 23.21
CA TYR A 145 1.82 9.94 22.22
C TYR A 145 2.01 10.41 20.77
N GLY A 146 1.42 11.56 20.42
CA GLY A 146 1.54 12.13 19.07
C GLY A 146 2.98 12.50 18.70
N ALA A 147 3.78 12.96 19.67
CA ALA A 147 5.19 13.26 19.45
C ALA A 147 6.03 12.00 19.18
N LYS A 148 5.69 10.85 19.80
CA LYS A 148 6.33 9.55 19.52
C LYS A 148 6.04 9.06 18.10
N ILE A 149 4.78 9.15 17.65
CA ILE A 149 4.39 8.82 16.26
C ILE A 149 5.22 9.65 15.26
N ILE A 150 5.31 10.97 15.49
CA ILE A 150 6.06 11.88 14.62
C ILE A 150 7.58 11.69 14.72
N GLY A 151 8.10 11.20 15.85
CA GLY A 151 9.50 10.76 15.98
C GLY A 151 9.80 9.59 15.03
N ILE A 152 9.01 8.51 15.12
CA ILE A 152 9.12 7.34 14.25
C ILE A 152 9.02 7.73 12.76
N TYR A 153 8.08 8.62 12.41
CA TYR A 153 7.95 9.12 11.04
C TYR A 153 9.19 9.91 10.57
N LYS A 154 9.74 10.77 11.42
CA LYS A 154 10.96 11.54 11.07
C LYS A 154 12.17 10.64 10.88
N ASP A 155 12.35 9.64 11.75
CA ASP A 155 13.41 8.65 11.61
C ASP A 155 13.24 7.86 10.30
N LEU A 156 12.02 7.41 10.01
CA LEU A 156 11.67 6.71 8.78
C LEU A 156 11.97 7.51 7.50
N ILE A 157 11.75 8.83 7.51
CA ILE A 157 12.12 9.72 6.40
C ILE A 157 13.65 9.92 6.37
N ALA A 158 14.31 10.11 7.51
CA ALA A 158 15.75 10.35 7.59
C ALA A 158 16.59 9.16 7.09
N THR A 159 16.19 7.92 7.39
CA THR A 159 16.87 6.70 6.92
C THR A 159 16.94 6.60 5.38
N GLN A 160 16.09 7.33 4.66
CA GLN A 160 16.03 7.33 3.19
C GLN A 160 17.19 8.10 2.54
N GLY A 161 17.79 9.07 3.25
CA GLY A 161 18.90 9.88 2.74
C GLY A 161 20.17 9.08 2.44
N ALA A 162 20.32 7.89 3.03
CA ALA A 162 21.52 7.06 2.92
C ALA A 162 21.47 5.97 1.83
N LEU A 163 20.34 5.81 1.12
CA LEU A 163 20.14 4.72 0.14
C LEU A 163 20.08 5.17 -1.33
N ASN A 164 20.27 6.46 -1.59
CA ASN A 164 20.38 7.00 -2.95
C ASN A 164 21.87 7.03 -3.38
N PRO A 165 22.33 6.19 -4.33
CA PRO A 165 23.65 6.34 -4.91
C PRO A 165 23.73 7.62 -5.79
N PRO A 166 24.90 8.27 -5.88
CA PRO A 166 25.06 9.46 -6.71
C PRO A 166 24.84 9.14 -8.19
N THR A 167 24.02 9.95 -8.86
CA THR A 167 23.75 9.86 -10.30
C THR A 167 24.95 10.35 -11.11
N THR A 168 25.72 9.44 -11.68
CA THR A 168 26.75 9.73 -12.70
C THR A 168 26.43 8.95 -13.97
N GLY A 169 26.34 9.66 -15.11
CA GLY A 169 25.81 9.12 -16.37
C GLY A 169 26.84 8.59 -17.37
N GLY A 170 26.32 8.26 -18.56
CA GLY A 170 27.03 7.64 -19.69
C GLY A 170 26.44 6.26 -20.02
N GLY A 171 26.15 5.87 -21.26
CA GLY A 171 26.22 6.61 -22.52
C GLY A 171 26.67 5.71 -23.68
N THR A 172 25.73 5.21 -24.50
CA THR A 172 25.97 4.40 -25.73
C THR A 172 26.64 3.02 -25.49
N THR A 173 26.51 1.97 -26.31
CA THR A 173 25.96 1.76 -27.67
C THR A 173 25.05 0.52 -27.76
N ALA A 174 24.29 0.39 -28.86
CA ALA A 174 23.58 -0.84 -29.23
C ALA A 174 24.30 -1.60 -30.37
N PRO A 175 24.04 -2.91 -30.54
CA PRO A 175 24.06 -3.55 -31.85
C PRO A 175 22.69 -4.09 -32.29
N SER A 176 22.53 -4.24 -33.60
CA SER A 176 21.32 -4.66 -34.32
C SER A 176 21.49 -6.07 -34.94
N THR A 177 20.42 -6.55 -35.62
CA THR A 177 20.26 -7.76 -36.47
C THR A 177 19.82 -9.06 -35.77
N GLY A 178 18.85 -9.84 -36.30
CA GLY A 178 17.98 -9.58 -37.46
C GLY A 178 16.81 -10.56 -37.69
N THR A 179 15.80 -10.06 -38.41
CA THR A 179 15.05 -10.67 -39.54
C THR A 179 14.37 -12.06 -39.45
N GLY A 180 13.03 -12.10 -39.61
CA GLY A 180 12.25 -13.33 -39.88
C GLY A 180 10.72 -13.14 -40.08
N GLN A 181 10.29 -12.87 -41.31
CA GLN A 181 8.90 -12.96 -41.86
C GLN A 181 9.03 -13.55 -43.30
N PRO A 182 7.97 -13.88 -44.10
CA PRO A 182 6.52 -13.57 -44.01
C PRO A 182 5.56 -14.79 -44.24
N THR A 183 4.23 -14.71 -44.00
CA THR A 183 3.14 -14.41 -44.97
C THR A 183 1.77 -14.91 -44.40
N SER A 184 0.56 -14.74 -44.97
CA SER A 184 -0.15 -13.59 -45.58
C SER A 184 -1.64 -13.92 -45.90
N GLY A 185 -2.60 -13.03 -45.56
CA GLY A 185 -3.95 -12.95 -46.18
C GLY A 185 -5.16 -13.50 -45.37
N THR A 186 -6.42 -13.04 -45.53
CA THR A 186 -7.01 -11.88 -46.26
C THR A 186 -8.47 -11.67 -45.79
N GLY A 187 -9.04 -10.45 -45.88
CA GLY A 187 -10.50 -10.25 -46.02
C GLY A 187 -11.21 -9.36 -44.99
N THR A 188 -12.07 -8.44 -45.45
CA THR A 188 -12.60 -7.29 -44.69
C THR A 188 -14.12 -7.28 -44.59
N THR A 189 -14.68 -6.87 -43.44
CA THR A 189 -15.85 -5.95 -43.35
C THR A 189 -15.99 -5.37 -41.93
N PRO A 190 -16.49 -4.13 -41.75
CA PRO A 190 -16.58 -3.49 -40.44
C PRO A 190 -17.86 -3.85 -39.69
N ALA A 191 -17.74 -4.19 -38.40
CA ALA A 191 -18.87 -4.34 -37.49
C ALA A 191 -18.69 -3.43 -36.25
N THR A 192 -19.82 -2.86 -35.83
CA THR A 192 -20.06 -1.96 -34.70
C THR A 192 -19.26 -2.33 -33.42
N PRO A 193 -18.76 -1.35 -32.63
CA PRO A 193 -18.00 -1.63 -31.42
C PRO A 193 -18.82 -2.40 -30.37
N THR A 194 -18.40 -3.65 -30.12
CA THR A 194 -18.84 -4.47 -28.99
C THR A 194 -18.35 -3.83 -27.67
N PRO A 195 -19.13 -3.87 -26.57
CA PRO A 195 -18.64 -3.46 -25.25
C PRO A 195 -17.37 -4.25 -24.86
N PRO A 196 -16.47 -3.66 -24.03
CA PRO A 196 -15.18 -4.24 -23.72
C PRO A 196 -15.34 -5.59 -23.01
N VAL A 197 -14.67 -6.61 -23.55
CA VAL A 197 -14.51 -7.93 -22.92
C VAL A 197 -13.82 -7.72 -21.56
N ALA A 198 -14.39 -8.31 -20.50
CA ALA A 198 -13.80 -8.22 -19.17
C ALA A 198 -12.37 -8.82 -19.17
N PRO A 199 -11.40 -8.19 -18.47
CA PRO A 199 -10.04 -8.72 -18.40
C PRO A 199 -10.03 -10.11 -17.76
N VAL A 200 -9.24 -11.02 -18.33
CA VAL A 200 -9.10 -12.39 -17.79
C VAL A 200 -8.39 -12.32 -16.43
N PRO A 201 -8.95 -12.91 -15.36
CA PRO A 201 -8.31 -12.94 -14.06
C PRO A 201 -6.92 -13.59 -14.11
N VAL A 202 -5.91 -12.96 -13.51
CA VAL A 202 -4.52 -13.45 -13.59
C VAL A 202 -4.31 -14.81 -12.92
N ASN A 203 -5.14 -15.18 -11.94
CA ASN A 203 -5.16 -16.53 -11.36
C ASN A 203 -5.76 -17.62 -12.28
N GLN A 204 -6.36 -17.23 -13.41
CA GLN A 204 -6.78 -18.13 -14.49
C GLN A 204 -5.75 -18.16 -15.63
N ARG A 205 -4.78 -17.24 -15.61
CA ARG A 205 -3.74 -17.08 -16.63
C ARG A 205 -2.38 -17.63 -16.18
N PHE A 206 -2.05 -17.51 -14.89
CA PHE A 206 -0.79 -17.98 -14.33
C PHE A 206 -1.04 -18.98 -13.21
N ALA A 207 -0.33 -20.12 -13.26
CA ALA A 207 -0.53 -21.24 -12.35
C ALA A 207 -0.03 -20.98 -10.92
N ASP A 208 0.81 -19.97 -10.72
CA ASP A 208 1.43 -19.59 -9.45
C ASP A 208 0.85 -18.31 -8.82
N ILE A 209 -0.32 -17.87 -9.31
CA ILE A 209 -1.07 -16.74 -8.75
C ILE A 209 -2.32 -17.28 -8.02
N ASP A 210 -2.29 -17.26 -6.68
CA ASP A 210 -3.50 -17.48 -5.86
C ASP A 210 -4.42 -16.26 -5.99
N ALA A 211 -5.71 -16.50 -6.26
CA ALA A 211 -6.74 -15.47 -6.35
C ALA A 211 -6.80 -14.54 -5.13
N ASN A 212 -6.45 -15.06 -3.95
CA ASN A 212 -6.52 -14.35 -2.67
C ASN A 212 -5.15 -13.82 -2.19
N ALA A 213 -4.07 -14.06 -2.92
CA ALA A 213 -2.76 -13.54 -2.55
C ALA A 213 -2.71 -12.01 -2.65
N TRP A 214 -1.96 -11.39 -1.74
CA TRP A 214 -1.87 -9.93 -1.60
C TRP A 214 -1.39 -9.23 -2.89
N TYR A 215 -0.54 -9.89 -3.70
CA TYR A 215 0.01 -9.34 -4.94
C TYR A 215 -0.99 -9.38 -6.11
N THR A 216 -2.00 -10.25 -6.07
CA THR A 216 -2.86 -10.59 -7.20
C THR A 216 -3.57 -9.41 -7.86
N PRO A 217 -4.19 -8.45 -7.15
CA PRO A 217 -4.76 -7.26 -7.80
C PRO A 217 -3.71 -6.34 -8.46
N TYR A 218 -2.45 -6.37 -8.00
CA TYR A 218 -1.36 -5.61 -8.61
C TYR A 218 -0.82 -6.32 -9.86
N VAL A 219 -0.67 -7.65 -9.80
CA VAL A 219 -0.34 -8.50 -10.96
C VAL A 219 -1.40 -8.35 -12.04
N GLN A 220 -2.69 -8.38 -11.69
CA GLN A 220 -3.79 -8.06 -12.61
C GLN A 220 -3.55 -6.71 -13.28
N ARG A 221 -3.31 -5.65 -12.50
CA ARG A 221 -3.19 -4.30 -13.05
C ARG A 221 -2.00 -4.13 -14.00
N ILE A 222 -0.83 -4.69 -13.70
CA ILE A 222 0.35 -4.58 -14.58
C ILE A 222 0.25 -5.47 -15.82
N VAL A 223 -0.50 -6.57 -15.75
CA VAL A 223 -0.79 -7.45 -16.89
C VAL A 223 -1.85 -6.84 -17.81
N ASP A 224 -2.92 -6.25 -17.26
CA ASP A 224 -3.95 -5.51 -18.01
C ASP A 224 -3.35 -4.30 -18.76
N LEU A 225 -2.40 -3.60 -18.13
CA LEU A 225 -1.65 -2.50 -18.74
C LEU A 225 -0.54 -2.96 -19.71
N GLY A 226 -0.33 -4.28 -19.85
CA GLY A 226 0.70 -4.86 -20.72
C GLY A 226 2.14 -4.61 -20.29
N ILE A 227 2.35 -4.12 -19.05
CA ILE A 227 3.65 -3.74 -18.48
C ILE A 227 4.50 -4.99 -18.17
N MET A 228 3.86 -6.05 -17.67
CA MET A 228 4.45 -7.37 -17.48
C MET A 228 3.50 -8.43 -18.05
N ARG A 229 4.03 -9.60 -18.45
CA ARG A 229 3.26 -10.61 -19.21
C ARG A 229 3.32 -12.03 -18.66
N GLY A 230 4.16 -12.28 -17.66
CA GLY A 230 4.59 -13.61 -17.23
C GLY A 230 5.52 -14.28 -18.24
N GLU A 231 5.84 -15.54 -17.98
CA GLU A 231 6.70 -16.40 -18.80
C GLU A 231 5.89 -17.36 -19.69
N GLU A 232 6.58 -18.07 -20.60
CA GLU A 232 5.97 -18.99 -21.57
C GLU A 232 5.38 -20.26 -20.94
N ASP A 233 5.76 -20.58 -19.70
CA ASP A 233 5.29 -21.74 -18.92
C ASP A 233 3.96 -21.50 -18.17
N ASN A 234 3.30 -20.35 -18.42
CA ASN A 234 2.16 -19.84 -17.68
C ASN A 234 2.47 -19.55 -16.19
N ARG A 235 3.64 -19.00 -15.89
CA ARG A 235 3.98 -18.49 -14.54
C ARG A 235 4.28 -17.01 -14.53
N PHE A 236 4.16 -16.42 -13.34
CA PHE A 236 4.47 -15.01 -13.10
C PHE A 236 5.60 -14.81 -12.07
N HIS A 237 5.92 -15.83 -11.27
CA HIS A 237 6.95 -15.83 -10.23
C HIS A 237 6.83 -14.63 -9.24
N PRO A 238 5.64 -14.41 -8.65
CA PRO A 238 5.33 -13.20 -7.86
C PRO A 238 6.14 -13.03 -6.56
N ASN A 239 6.80 -14.09 -6.09
CA ASN A 239 7.59 -14.10 -4.86
C ASN A 239 9.11 -14.13 -5.13
N ASP A 240 9.52 -14.18 -6.40
CA ASP A 240 10.92 -14.32 -6.78
C ASP A 240 11.64 -12.95 -6.78
N THR A 241 12.96 -12.98 -6.76
CA THR A 241 13.76 -11.74 -6.80
C THR A 241 13.87 -11.23 -8.23
N ALA A 242 13.15 -10.16 -8.56
CA ALA A 242 13.27 -9.49 -9.84
C ALA A 242 14.72 -9.01 -10.09
N THR A 243 15.26 -9.34 -11.25
CA THR A 243 16.54 -8.83 -11.73
C THR A 243 16.45 -7.34 -12.06
N ARG A 244 17.61 -6.68 -12.11
CA ARG A 244 17.72 -5.30 -12.59
C ARG A 244 17.20 -5.13 -14.03
N ALA A 245 17.31 -6.16 -14.87
CA ALA A 245 16.84 -6.12 -16.25
C ALA A 245 15.32 -6.13 -16.33
N GLU A 246 14.65 -7.00 -15.57
CA GLU A 246 13.17 -7.08 -15.54
C GLU A 246 12.56 -5.81 -14.94
N LEU A 247 13.17 -5.26 -13.88
CA LEU A 247 12.73 -3.99 -13.30
C LEU A 247 12.84 -2.85 -14.32
N VAL A 248 13.94 -2.74 -15.05
CA VAL A 248 14.12 -1.72 -16.10
C VAL A 248 13.15 -1.94 -17.26
N ALA A 249 12.89 -3.19 -17.67
CA ALA A 249 11.91 -3.51 -18.70
C ALA A 249 10.49 -3.11 -18.28
N ALA A 250 10.07 -3.43 -17.06
CA ALA A 250 8.77 -3.03 -16.51
C ALA A 250 8.63 -1.50 -16.43
N LEU A 251 9.65 -0.79 -15.95
CA LEU A 251 9.66 0.68 -15.90
C LEU A 251 9.58 1.31 -17.30
N TYR A 252 10.26 0.72 -18.29
CA TYR A 252 10.20 1.17 -19.68
C TYR A 252 8.79 0.97 -20.29
N GLN A 253 8.16 -0.20 -20.07
CA GLN A 253 6.78 -0.42 -20.54
C GLN A 253 5.78 0.49 -19.82
N LEU A 254 5.94 0.74 -18.51
CA LEU A 254 5.14 1.71 -17.77
C LEU A 254 5.27 3.12 -18.38
N TYR A 255 6.49 3.58 -18.67
CA TYR A 255 6.70 4.87 -19.33
C TYR A 255 5.99 4.95 -20.69
N GLN A 256 6.12 3.92 -21.54
CA GLN A 256 5.44 3.86 -22.83
C GLN A 256 3.92 3.86 -22.70
N THR A 257 3.36 3.18 -21.69
CA THR A 257 1.92 3.19 -21.40
C THR A 257 1.43 4.55 -20.92
N LEU A 258 2.23 5.28 -20.12
CA LEU A 258 1.89 6.63 -19.68
C LEU A 258 1.89 7.64 -20.83
N GLN A 259 2.84 7.55 -21.77
CA GLN A 259 2.88 8.42 -22.96
C GLN A 259 1.65 8.23 -23.85
N LYS A 260 1.23 6.98 -24.10
CA LYS A 260 0.04 6.66 -24.91
C LYS A 260 -1.28 7.17 -24.32
N ASN A 261 -1.34 7.38 -23.01
CA ASN A 261 -2.54 7.87 -22.32
C ASN A 261 -2.61 9.40 -22.26
N GLN A 262 -1.70 10.12 -22.94
CA GLN A 262 -1.64 11.59 -23.00
C GLN A 262 -1.93 12.15 -24.40
N THR A 263 -2.30 11.29 -25.37
CA THR A 263 -2.60 11.62 -26.77
C THR A 263 -4.00 11.16 -27.16
#